data_AF-A0ABC9E109-F1
#
_entry.id   AF-A0ABC9E109-F1
#
_cell.length_a   1.000
_cell.length_b   1.000
_cell.length_c   1.000
_cell.angle_alpha   90.00
_cell.angle_beta   90.00
_cell.angle_gamma   90.00
#
_symmetry.space_group_name_H-M   'P 1'
#
loop_
_entity.id
_entity.type
_entity.pdbx_description
1 polymer ?
#
loop_
_entity_poly.entity_id
_entity_poly.type
_entity_poly.pdbx_seq_one_letter_code
_entity_poly.pdbx_strand_id
1 'polypeptide(L)'
;MKHFLIFLLLSCSLAAAAAAGIGSSSSDAAAITDLARSLTNPPSTWTTAGGGDPCSSFKGITCSPSGRVTAIDLAGQNLTGTLPSSLSTLTALESLQLQGNALSGAVPPLRSPSLARLSLDGNAFTSLPAGAGDDLLRAAAPALRILTIENLPLPPWPFPAAVLGCRSLQIFSASGTNLTGAFPAAALAANLTSLTTLRLSHNNLTGVIPTSLGKMASLANISLSYNHFQGPVPEFAAGVAAAADVTTGNGFCLDKPGPCDAQVSALLQVAEGFGYPYHLARSWTGNDACKDWVGVECDMEDVEILGLTGYNLSGTISPAIASLKGLKVLNLANNSLTGEIPEALAALPKLSVVDVRNNRLTGQLPKFKASVDVSADGNSSPSLRNQHGSGQGEGSLDDGSSSSSGSAAGAGIILVSTLVVLVLGMLGN
;
A
#
# COMPACT_ATOMS: atom_id res chain seq x y z
N MET A 1 6.67 -74.15 -32.93
CA MET A 1 8.13 -74.40 -32.93
C MET A 1 8.77 -73.69 -34.12
N LYS A 2 9.88 -72.96 -33.89
CA LYS A 2 10.79 -72.25 -34.84
C LYS A 2 10.22 -70.96 -35.48
N HIS A 3 10.37 -69.77 -34.88
CA HIS A 3 11.53 -68.84 -34.85
C HIS A 3 12.12 -68.48 -36.21
N PHE A 4 11.97 -67.21 -36.63
CA PHE A 4 13.07 -66.41 -37.20
C PHE A 4 12.81 -64.91 -37.01
N LEU A 5 13.79 -64.25 -36.38
CA LEU A 5 13.89 -62.82 -36.08
C LEU A 5 13.96 -61.98 -37.37
N ILE A 6 13.26 -60.85 -37.42
CA ILE A 6 13.52 -59.75 -38.36
C ILE A 6 14.24 -58.64 -37.59
N PHE A 7 15.53 -58.48 -37.86
CA PHE A 7 16.33 -57.30 -37.52
C PHE A 7 15.96 -56.18 -38.50
N LEU A 8 15.37 -55.09 -38.01
CA LEU A 8 15.25 -53.86 -38.80
C LEU A 8 16.56 -53.07 -38.61
N LEU A 9 17.40 -53.06 -39.65
CA LEU A 9 18.56 -52.19 -39.76
C LEU A 9 18.08 -50.74 -39.89
N LEU A 10 18.22 -49.97 -38.82
CA LEU A 10 18.06 -48.52 -38.83
C LEU A 10 19.28 -47.93 -39.56
N SER A 11 19.10 -47.54 -40.82
CA SER A 11 20.14 -46.87 -41.59
C SER A 11 20.37 -45.46 -41.02
N CYS A 12 21.58 -45.28 -40.54
CA CYS A 12 22.24 -44.03 -40.22
C CYS A 12 22.10 -43.06 -41.41
N SER A 13 21.37 -41.96 -41.21
CA SER A 13 21.58 -40.73 -41.98
C SER A 13 22.08 -39.68 -41.00
N LEU A 14 23.40 -39.54 -40.97
CA LEU A 14 24.11 -38.49 -40.27
C LEU A 14 23.84 -37.18 -41.05
N ALA A 15 22.75 -36.49 -40.73
CA ALA A 15 22.58 -35.11 -41.12
C ALA A 15 23.53 -34.28 -40.25
N ALA A 16 24.65 -33.86 -40.83
CA ALA A 16 25.46 -32.80 -40.27
C ALA A 16 24.59 -31.54 -40.21
N ALA A 17 24.02 -31.25 -39.04
CA ALA A 17 23.43 -29.96 -38.76
C ALA A 17 24.57 -28.93 -38.80
N ALA A 18 24.64 -28.19 -39.90
CA ALA A 18 25.37 -26.94 -39.91
C ALA A 18 24.87 -26.11 -38.72
N ALA A 19 25.79 -25.67 -37.86
CA ALA A 19 25.51 -24.73 -36.80
C ALA A 19 25.05 -23.41 -37.44
N ALA A 20 23.76 -23.32 -37.76
CA ALA A 20 23.11 -22.07 -38.06
C ALA A 20 23.17 -21.23 -36.77
N GLY A 21 23.82 -20.07 -36.84
CA GLY A 21 23.92 -19.16 -35.70
C GLY A 21 22.54 -18.90 -35.12
N ILE A 22 22.41 -19.03 -33.80
CA ILE A 22 21.18 -18.74 -33.06
C ILE A 22 20.97 -17.23 -33.13
N GLY A 23 20.22 -16.75 -34.12
CA GLY A 23 19.83 -15.35 -34.22
C GLY A 23 18.66 -15.05 -33.29
N SER A 24 18.68 -13.88 -32.63
CA SER A 24 17.53 -13.38 -31.88
C SER A 24 16.30 -13.22 -32.76
N SER A 25 15.10 -13.38 -32.17
CA SER A 25 13.87 -12.97 -32.83
C SER A 25 13.95 -11.48 -33.17
N SER A 26 13.49 -11.07 -34.35
CA SER A 26 13.63 -9.69 -34.84
C SER A 26 13.04 -8.63 -33.89
N SER A 27 11.98 -8.98 -33.16
CA SER A 27 11.36 -8.11 -32.16
C SER A 27 12.23 -7.95 -30.91
N ASP A 28 12.78 -9.04 -30.38
CA ASP A 28 13.64 -8.97 -29.19
C ASP A 28 14.95 -8.26 -29.53
N ALA A 29 15.50 -8.51 -30.73
CA ALA A 29 16.67 -7.80 -31.26
C ALA A 29 16.46 -6.28 -31.28
N ALA A 30 15.31 -5.84 -31.78
CA ALA A 30 14.93 -4.43 -31.84
C ALA A 30 14.84 -3.83 -30.43
N ALA A 31 14.19 -4.51 -29.48
CA ALA A 31 14.06 -4.04 -28.10
C ALA A 31 15.43 -3.90 -27.40
N ILE A 32 16.35 -4.85 -27.59
CA ILE A 32 17.70 -4.73 -27.02
C ILE A 32 18.51 -3.62 -27.71
N THR A 33 18.33 -3.43 -29.02
CA THR A 33 18.99 -2.33 -29.73
C THR A 33 18.45 -0.98 -29.29
N ASP A 34 17.15 -0.86 -29.04
CA ASP A 34 16.56 0.35 -28.46
C ASP A 34 17.11 0.64 -27.06
N LEU A 35 17.26 -0.40 -26.22
CA LEU A 35 17.90 -0.27 -24.91
C LEU A 35 19.35 0.19 -25.05
N ALA A 36 20.11 -0.39 -25.98
CA ALA A 36 21.48 0.05 -26.25
C ALA A 36 21.57 1.53 -26.64
N ARG A 37 20.58 2.03 -27.40
CA ARG A 37 20.51 3.45 -27.82
C ARG A 37 20.00 4.38 -26.72
N SER A 38 19.21 3.89 -25.76
CA SER A 38 18.69 4.71 -24.65
C SER A 38 19.70 4.88 -23.53
N LEU A 39 20.70 3.99 -23.45
CA LEU A 39 21.86 4.13 -22.57
C LEU A 39 22.81 5.20 -23.12
N THR A 40 23.29 6.08 -22.25
CA THR A 40 24.29 7.10 -22.62
C THR A 40 25.69 6.47 -22.70
N ASN A 41 25.94 5.44 -21.91
CA ASN A 41 27.18 4.65 -21.90
C ASN A 41 26.84 3.15 -21.91
N PRO A 42 26.35 2.59 -23.04
CA PRO A 42 26.04 1.17 -23.12
C PRO A 42 27.30 0.32 -22.88
N PRO A 43 27.14 -0.95 -22.44
CA PRO A 43 28.27 -1.87 -22.30
C PRO A 43 29.10 -1.95 -23.57
N SER A 44 30.42 -2.05 -23.45
CA SER A 44 31.33 -1.95 -24.62
C SER A 44 31.11 -3.04 -25.68
N THR A 45 30.51 -4.18 -25.32
CA THR A 45 30.17 -5.26 -26.25
C THR A 45 28.88 -4.99 -27.03
N TRP A 46 28.10 -3.98 -26.64
CA TRP A 46 26.83 -3.63 -27.26
C TRP A 46 27.07 -2.72 -28.48
N THR A 47 27.67 -3.28 -29.52
CA THR A 47 27.99 -2.53 -30.75
C THR A 47 26.73 -2.42 -31.62
N THR A 48 26.05 -1.27 -31.56
CA THR A 48 24.89 -0.97 -32.41
C THR A 48 25.28 -0.68 -33.86
N ALA A 49 26.54 -0.31 -34.12
CA ALA A 49 27.09 -0.12 -35.44
C ALA A 49 27.53 -1.48 -36.03
N GLY A 50 26.67 -2.10 -36.85
CA GLY A 50 27.04 -3.31 -37.62
C GLY A 50 26.06 -4.48 -37.54
N GLY A 51 24.93 -4.35 -36.82
CA GLY A 51 23.90 -5.40 -36.80
C GLY A 51 24.30 -6.66 -36.05
N GLY A 52 25.13 -6.54 -35.01
CA GLY A 52 25.44 -7.65 -34.11
C GLY A 52 24.18 -8.19 -33.45
N ASP A 53 24.00 -9.50 -33.50
CA ASP A 53 22.86 -10.16 -32.88
C ASP A 53 23.03 -10.14 -31.34
N PRO A 54 22.05 -9.57 -30.58
CA PRO A 54 22.17 -9.47 -29.13
C PRO A 54 22.39 -10.80 -28.42
N CYS A 55 21.82 -11.90 -28.93
CA CYS A 55 21.95 -13.22 -28.30
C CYS A 55 23.36 -13.82 -28.39
N SER A 56 24.16 -13.38 -29.36
CA SER A 56 25.50 -13.94 -29.61
C SER A 56 26.64 -12.98 -29.24
N SER A 57 26.38 -11.67 -29.22
CA SER A 57 27.43 -10.65 -29.07
C SER A 57 27.33 -9.79 -27.82
N PHE A 58 26.14 -9.64 -27.23
CA PHE A 58 25.94 -8.69 -26.14
C PHE A 58 26.12 -9.38 -24.78
N LYS A 59 27.23 -9.07 -24.11
CA LYS A 59 27.44 -9.52 -22.73
C LYS A 59 26.30 -9.03 -21.84
N GLY A 60 25.80 -9.91 -20.97
CA GLY A 60 24.65 -9.64 -20.12
C GLY A 60 23.31 -10.00 -20.74
N ILE A 61 23.26 -10.40 -22.02
CA ILE A 61 22.05 -10.93 -22.65
C ILE A 61 22.11 -12.46 -22.69
N THR A 62 21.03 -13.09 -22.22
CA THR A 62 20.83 -14.54 -22.34
C THR A 62 19.59 -14.80 -23.17
N CYS A 63 19.68 -15.78 -24.08
CA CYS A 63 18.58 -16.17 -24.93
C CYS A 63 18.23 -17.66 -24.84
N SER A 64 16.98 -17.97 -25.12
CA SER A 64 16.50 -19.35 -25.31
C SER A 64 17.10 -19.97 -26.57
N PRO A 65 17.01 -21.31 -26.75
CA PRO A 65 17.39 -21.97 -27.99
C PRO A 65 16.63 -21.46 -29.24
N SER A 66 15.45 -20.86 -29.04
CA SER A 66 14.64 -20.24 -30.10
C SER A 66 14.99 -18.76 -30.36
N GLY A 67 16.07 -18.24 -29.77
CA GLY A 67 16.52 -16.86 -29.97
C GLY A 67 15.65 -15.82 -29.25
N ARG A 68 14.90 -16.20 -28.21
CA ARG A 68 14.13 -15.25 -27.40
C ARG A 68 14.96 -14.78 -26.22
N VAL A 69 14.97 -13.48 -25.92
CA VAL A 69 15.72 -12.95 -24.76
C VAL A 69 15.01 -13.37 -23.47
N THR A 70 15.73 -14.08 -22.61
CA THR A 70 15.22 -14.61 -21.32
C THR A 70 15.87 -13.94 -20.12
N ALA A 71 17.08 -13.39 -20.24
CA ALA A 71 17.68 -12.60 -19.17
C ALA A 71 18.45 -11.38 -19.69
N ILE A 72 18.36 -10.30 -18.93
CA ILE A 72 19.19 -9.11 -19.06
C ILE A 72 19.87 -8.89 -17.71
N ASP A 73 21.19 -8.97 -17.68
CA ASP A 73 22.03 -8.71 -16.52
C ASP A 73 23.04 -7.60 -16.80
N LEU A 74 22.71 -6.43 -16.26
CA LEU A 74 23.47 -5.20 -16.36
C LEU A 74 23.88 -4.65 -14.99
N ALA A 75 23.90 -5.49 -13.96
CA ALA A 75 24.14 -5.05 -12.59
C ALA A 75 25.55 -4.45 -12.41
N GLY A 76 25.64 -3.31 -11.72
CA GLY A 76 26.92 -2.75 -11.26
C GLY A 76 27.86 -2.27 -12.36
N GLN A 77 27.32 -1.76 -13.48
CA GLN A 77 28.09 -1.39 -14.67
C GLN A 77 28.28 0.13 -14.84
N ASN A 78 27.91 0.93 -13.82
CA ASN A 78 27.92 2.40 -13.86
C ASN A 78 27.15 2.97 -15.07
N LEU A 79 26.08 2.30 -15.48
CA LEU A 79 25.27 2.72 -16.62
C LEU A 79 24.45 3.97 -16.30
N THR A 80 24.27 4.83 -17.30
CA THR A 80 23.45 6.04 -17.29
C THR A 80 22.56 6.05 -18.53
N GLY A 81 21.51 6.88 -18.53
CA GLY A 81 20.48 6.91 -19.56
C GLY A 81 19.15 6.40 -19.00
N THR A 82 18.28 5.90 -19.86
CA THR A 82 16.91 5.51 -19.50
C THR A 82 16.55 4.12 -20.03
N LEU A 83 15.41 3.59 -19.57
CA LEU A 83 14.84 2.35 -20.09
C LEU A 83 13.78 2.66 -21.17
N PRO A 84 13.82 2.02 -22.36
CA PRO A 84 12.87 2.27 -23.42
C PRO A 84 11.59 1.46 -23.21
N SER A 85 10.46 1.96 -23.73
CA SER A 85 9.16 1.26 -23.67
C SER A 85 9.14 -0.05 -24.45
N SER A 86 10.05 -0.25 -25.40
CA SER A 86 10.17 -1.50 -26.16
C SER A 86 10.60 -2.70 -25.30
N LEU A 87 11.06 -2.51 -24.05
CA LEU A 87 11.24 -3.63 -23.11
C LEU A 87 9.94 -4.39 -22.83
N SER A 88 8.78 -3.76 -23.04
CA SER A 88 7.48 -4.42 -22.93
C SER A 88 7.25 -5.52 -23.97
N THR A 89 8.04 -5.58 -25.05
CA THR A 89 7.92 -6.61 -26.11
C THR A 89 8.67 -7.90 -25.78
N LEU A 90 9.53 -7.89 -24.76
CA LEU A 90 10.32 -9.04 -24.31
C LEU A 90 9.47 -10.03 -23.49
N THR A 91 8.52 -10.66 -24.16
CA THR A 91 7.51 -11.53 -23.52
C THR A 91 8.07 -12.81 -22.89
N ALA A 92 9.27 -13.23 -23.30
CA ALA A 92 9.96 -14.40 -22.75
C ALA A 92 10.92 -14.07 -21.59
N LEU A 93 10.99 -12.81 -21.16
CA LEU A 93 11.93 -12.37 -20.12
C LEU A 93 11.61 -13.01 -18.77
N GLU A 94 12.61 -13.65 -18.18
CA GLU A 94 12.56 -14.33 -16.88
C GLU A 94 13.35 -13.56 -15.80
N SER A 95 14.38 -12.81 -16.21
CA SER A 95 15.25 -12.08 -15.28
C SER A 95 15.69 -10.73 -15.85
N LEU A 96 15.39 -9.65 -15.12
CA LEU A 96 15.89 -8.30 -15.39
C LEU A 96 16.66 -7.78 -14.17
N GLN A 97 17.97 -7.63 -14.32
CA GLN A 97 18.88 -7.18 -13.26
C GLN A 97 19.60 -5.92 -13.70
N LEU A 98 19.25 -4.79 -13.07
CA LEU A 98 19.74 -3.45 -13.40
C LEU A 98 20.35 -2.73 -12.18
N GLN A 99 20.44 -3.40 -11.04
CA GLN A 99 20.83 -2.80 -9.77
C GLN A 99 22.24 -2.22 -9.78
N GLY A 100 22.47 -1.17 -8.98
CA GLY A 100 23.79 -0.56 -8.81
C GLY A 100 24.27 0.21 -10.05
N ASN A 101 23.38 0.96 -10.69
CA ASN A 101 23.69 1.82 -11.83
C ASN A 101 23.18 3.25 -11.55
N ALA A 102 23.26 4.14 -12.54
CA ALA A 102 22.72 5.50 -12.49
C ALA A 102 21.65 5.69 -13.60
N LEU A 103 20.86 4.65 -13.87
CA LEU A 103 19.74 4.73 -14.81
C LEU A 103 18.65 5.63 -14.23
N SER A 104 18.05 6.47 -15.06
CA SER A 104 17.07 7.47 -14.64
C SER A 104 15.78 7.42 -15.46
N GLY A 105 14.85 8.32 -15.14
CA GLY A 105 13.55 8.42 -15.79
C GLY A 105 12.54 7.40 -15.28
N ALA A 106 11.52 7.13 -16.09
CA ALA A 106 10.44 6.21 -15.75
C ALA A 106 10.84 4.75 -16.02
N VAL A 107 10.46 3.85 -15.12
CA VAL A 107 10.48 2.41 -15.38
C VAL A 107 9.31 2.08 -16.34
N PRO A 108 9.56 1.49 -17.52
CA PRO A 108 8.51 1.14 -18.45
C PRO A 108 7.69 -0.07 -17.94
N PRO A 109 6.43 -0.22 -18.38
CA PRO A 109 5.65 -1.41 -18.04
C PRO A 109 6.30 -2.67 -18.63
N LEU A 110 6.38 -3.73 -17.84
CA LEU A 110 6.87 -5.04 -18.27
C LEU A 110 5.67 -5.95 -18.55
N ARG A 111 5.65 -6.62 -19.70
CA ARG A 111 4.58 -7.55 -20.11
C ARG A 111 5.09 -8.97 -20.23
N SER A 112 5.98 -9.35 -19.32
CA SER A 112 6.68 -10.63 -19.31
C SER A 112 6.09 -11.54 -18.24
N PRO A 113 5.15 -12.45 -18.59
CA PRO A 113 4.49 -13.30 -17.61
C PRO A 113 5.41 -14.32 -16.94
N SER A 114 6.57 -14.58 -17.55
CA SER A 114 7.60 -15.49 -17.03
C SER A 114 8.61 -14.80 -16.09
N LEU A 115 8.46 -13.50 -15.83
CA LEU A 115 9.44 -12.74 -15.07
C LEU A 115 9.50 -13.22 -13.62
N ALA A 116 10.60 -13.89 -13.28
CA ALA A 116 10.87 -14.46 -11.97
C ALA A 116 11.75 -13.54 -11.11
N ARG A 117 12.58 -12.70 -11.74
CA ARG A 117 13.48 -11.77 -11.04
C ARG A 117 13.42 -10.37 -11.65
N LEU A 118 13.15 -9.38 -10.82
CA LEU A 118 13.25 -7.97 -11.15
C LEU A 118 14.08 -7.26 -10.07
N SER A 119 15.23 -6.72 -10.46
CA SER A 119 16.14 -5.98 -9.57
C SER A 119 16.49 -4.63 -10.16
N LEU A 120 16.05 -3.56 -9.50
CA LEU A 120 16.21 -2.17 -9.93
C LEU A 120 17.00 -1.32 -8.92
N ASP A 121 17.48 -1.92 -7.84
CA ASP A 121 18.01 -1.23 -6.66
C ASP A 121 19.10 -0.21 -6.98
N GLY A 122 19.13 0.90 -6.22
CA GLY A 122 20.22 1.87 -6.29
C GLY A 122 20.40 2.44 -7.69
N ASN A 123 19.30 2.89 -8.29
CA ASN A 123 19.25 3.65 -9.54
C ASN A 123 18.59 5.01 -9.29
N ALA A 124 18.52 5.86 -10.30
CA ALA A 124 17.90 7.19 -10.27
C ALA A 124 16.50 7.23 -10.91
N PHE A 125 15.76 6.12 -10.89
CA PHE A 125 14.41 6.06 -11.44
C PHE A 125 13.45 6.98 -10.67
N THR A 126 12.71 7.81 -11.39
CA THR A 126 11.84 8.84 -10.82
C THR A 126 10.37 8.45 -10.79
N SER A 127 9.98 7.38 -11.50
CA SER A 127 8.61 6.87 -11.49
C SER A 127 8.53 5.40 -11.88
N LEU A 128 7.50 4.74 -11.35
CA LEU A 128 7.05 3.41 -11.75
C LEU A 128 5.91 3.53 -12.77
N PRO A 129 5.56 2.46 -13.50
CA PRO A 129 4.37 2.44 -14.35
C PRO A 129 3.11 2.89 -13.61
N ALA A 130 2.13 3.43 -14.36
CA ALA A 130 0.86 3.90 -13.84
C ALA A 130 0.16 2.86 -12.93
N GLY A 131 -0.71 3.31 -12.03
CA GLY A 131 -1.33 2.43 -11.04
C GLY A 131 -0.39 2.09 -9.87
N ALA A 132 0.48 3.02 -9.48
CA ALA A 132 1.34 2.89 -8.29
C ALA A 132 2.19 1.61 -8.24
N GLY A 133 2.74 1.19 -9.38
CA GLY A 133 3.55 -0.02 -9.46
C GLY A 133 2.76 -1.33 -9.61
N ASP A 134 1.41 -1.32 -9.53
CA ASP A 134 0.62 -2.55 -9.81
C ASP A 134 0.78 -3.00 -11.26
N ASP A 135 0.82 -2.07 -12.22
CA ASP A 135 0.99 -2.42 -13.63
C ASP A 135 2.38 -2.99 -13.94
N LEU A 136 3.39 -2.71 -13.10
CA LEU A 136 4.71 -3.31 -13.21
C LEU A 136 4.66 -4.81 -12.89
N LEU A 137 3.83 -5.20 -11.91
CA LEU A 137 3.83 -6.53 -11.33
C LEU A 137 2.69 -7.41 -11.86
N ARG A 138 1.62 -6.82 -12.39
CA ARG A 138 0.40 -7.55 -12.79
C ARG A 138 0.68 -8.70 -13.76
N ALA A 139 1.55 -8.48 -14.74
CA ALA A 139 1.91 -9.52 -15.71
C ALA A 139 2.78 -10.62 -15.06
N ALA A 140 3.72 -10.23 -14.20
CA ALA A 140 4.72 -11.11 -13.60
C ALA A 140 4.22 -11.85 -12.34
N ALA A 141 3.08 -11.44 -11.77
CA ALA A 141 2.60 -11.92 -10.48
C ALA A 141 2.68 -13.44 -10.26
N PRO A 142 2.25 -14.33 -11.19
CA PRO A 142 2.32 -15.77 -10.92
C PRO A 142 3.74 -16.35 -10.87
N ALA A 143 4.72 -15.72 -11.51
CA ALA A 143 6.08 -16.25 -11.66
C ALA A 143 7.11 -15.54 -10.77
N LEU A 144 6.80 -14.33 -10.30
CA LEU A 144 7.76 -13.47 -9.61
C LEU A 144 8.22 -14.08 -8.28
N ARG A 145 9.54 -14.26 -8.15
CA ARG A 145 10.21 -14.80 -6.97
C ARG A 145 11.03 -13.75 -6.25
N ILE A 146 11.64 -12.82 -6.99
CA ILE A 146 12.52 -11.80 -6.43
C ILE A 146 12.14 -10.45 -7.02
N LEU A 147 11.74 -9.54 -6.14
CA LEU A 147 11.48 -8.15 -6.44
C LEU A 147 12.33 -7.28 -5.51
N THR A 148 13.29 -6.57 -6.08
CA THR A 148 14.14 -5.63 -5.34
C THR A 148 14.13 -4.26 -6.04
N ILE A 149 13.60 -3.27 -5.33
CA ILE A 149 13.43 -1.89 -5.77
C ILE A 149 13.88 -0.95 -4.65
N GLU A 150 15.07 -1.12 -4.10
CA GLU A 150 15.59 -0.30 -2.99
C GLU A 150 16.22 1.01 -3.46
N ASN A 151 16.17 2.03 -2.59
CA ASN A 151 16.90 3.28 -2.73
C ASN A 151 16.66 3.97 -4.09
N LEU A 152 15.38 4.13 -4.44
CA LEU A 152 14.96 4.83 -5.66
C LEU A 152 14.36 6.19 -5.28
N PRO A 153 14.67 7.29 -6.00
CA PRO A 153 14.15 8.63 -5.72
C PRO A 153 12.69 8.78 -6.21
N LEU A 154 11.82 7.88 -5.77
CA LEU A 154 10.41 7.88 -6.14
C LEU A 154 9.62 8.94 -5.33
N PRO A 155 8.64 9.61 -5.94
CA PRO A 155 7.65 10.37 -5.18
C PRO A 155 6.83 9.43 -4.29
N PRO A 156 6.09 9.95 -3.29
CA PRO A 156 5.27 9.12 -2.43
C PRO A 156 4.29 8.26 -3.25
N TRP A 157 4.23 6.96 -2.96
CA TRP A 157 3.39 6.01 -3.69
C TRP A 157 2.83 4.95 -2.73
N PRO A 158 1.61 4.42 -2.97
CA PRO A 158 1.01 3.44 -2.08
C PRO A 158 1.66 2.05 -2.24
N PHE A 159 1.49 1.20 -1.22
CA PHE A 159 1.87 -0.21 -1.30
C PHE A 159 1.17 -0.93 -2.47
N PRO A 160 1.90 -1.60 -3.38
CA PRO A 160 1.32 -2.22 -4.58
C PRO A 160 0.51 -3.48 -4.22
N ALA A 161 -0.81 -3.43 -4.43
CA ALA A 161 -1.72 -4.55 -4.15
C ALA A 161 -1.40 -5.79 -5.01
N ALA A 162 -0.86 -5.60 -6.21
CA ALA A 162 -0.46 -6.69 -7.10
C ALA A 162 0.60 -7.63 -6.49
N VAL A 163 1.42 -7.14 -5.53
CA VAL A 163 2.37 -7.98 -4.78
C VAL A 163 1.65 -9.11 -4.06
N LEU A 164 0.42 -8.90 -3.57
CA LEU A 164 -0.36 -9.91 -2.86
C LEU A 164 -0.81 -11.07 -3.78
N GLY A 165 -0.74 -10.89 -5.10
CA GLY A 165 -0.94 -11.94 -6.09
C GLY A 165 0.32 -12.79 -6.36
N CYS A 166 1.49 -12.35 -5.89
CA CYS A 166 2.77 -12.97 -6.17
C CYS A 166 3.08 -14.15 -5.25
N ARG A 167 2.29 -15.23 -5.32
CA ARG A 167 2.34 -16.35 -4.34
C ARG A 167 3.69 -17.09 -4.28
N SER A 168 4.49 -17.00 -5.34
CA SER A 168 5.85 -17.58 -5.39
C SER A 168 6.95 -16.63 -4.94
N LEU A 169 6.60 -15.42 -4.48
CA LEU A 169 7.55 -14.40 -4.06
C LEU A 169 8.34 -14.87 -2.83
N GLN A 170 9.65 -14.84 -2.95
CA GLN A 170 10.62 -15.23 -1.93
C GLN A 170 11.31 -14.00 -1.33
N ILE A 171 11.63 -13.01 -2.16
CA ILE A 171 12.27 -11.77 -1.72
C ILE A 171 11.43 -10.61 -2.22
N PHE A 172 10.97 -9.78 -1.27
CA PHE A 172 10.44 -8.47 -1.54
C PHE A 172 11.24 -7.42 -0.78
N SER A 173 11.89 -6.54 -1.53
CA SER A 173 12.60 -5.41 -0.97
C SER A 173 12.25 -4.11 -1.68
N ALA A 174 11.84 -3.10 -0.90
CA ALA A 174 11.49 -1.77 -1.36
C ALA A 174 11.90 -0.70 -0.34
N SER A 175 13.02 -0.93 0.37
CA SER A 175 13.51 -0.01 1.39
C SER A 175 13.95 1.31 0.77
N GLY A 176 13.65 2.44 1.41
CA GLY A 176 14.05 3.76 0.92
C GLY A 176 13.37 4.15 -0.40
N THR A 177 12.07 3.89 -0.54
CA THR A 177 11.31 4.23 -1.77
C THR A 177 10.12 5.13 -1.57
N ASN A 178 9.91 5.68 -0.38
CA ASN A 178 8.78 6.57 -0.10
C ASN A 178 7.41 5.87 -0.23
N LEU A 179 7.35 4.58 0.10
CA LEU A 179 6.09 3.83 0.19
C LEU A 179 5.20 4.41 1.28
N THR A 180 3.91 4.58 0.99
CA THR A 180 2.90 5.18 1.86
C THR A 180 1.69 4.28 2.04
N GLY A 181 0.84 4.63 3.00
CA GLY A 181 -0.44 3.98 3.26
C GLY A 181 -0.33 2.81 4.25
N ALA A 182 -1.49 2.26 4.60
CA ALA A 182 -1.58 1.15 5.53
C ALA A 182 -0.90 -0.09 4.93
N PHE A 183 0.00 -0.70 5.68
CA PHE A 183 0.67 -1.92 5.26
C PHE A 183 -0.29 -3.12 5.37
N PRO A 184 -0.57 -3.85 4.28
CA PRO A 184 -1.54 -4.95 4.27
C PRO A 184 -0.95 -6.25 4.86
N ALA A 185 -0.40 -6.18 6.08
CA ALA A 185 0.42 -7.22 6.68
C ALA A 185 -0.33 -8.56 6.86
N ALA A 186 -1.62 -8.52 7.22
CA ALA A 186 -2.43 -9.72 7.37
C ALA A 186 -2.65 -10.43 6.02
N ALA A 187 -2.98 -9.67 4.97
CA ALA A 187 -3.15 -10.22 3.62
C ALA A 187 -1.82 -10.72 3.04
N LEU A 188 -0.72 -10.03 3.30
CA LEU A 188 0.62 -10.46 2.92
C LEU A 188 0.97 -11.79 3.58
N ALA A 189 0.75 -11.93 4.89
CA ALA A 189 1.02 -13.15 5.62
C ALA A 189 0.14 -14.33 5.16
N ALA A 190 -1.10 -14.06 4.75
CA ALA A 190 -2.02 -15.07 4.22
C ALA A 190 -1.64 -15.54 2.81
N ASN A 191 -1.14 -14.64 1.95
CA ASN A 191 -0.96 -14.94 0.53
C ASN A 191 0.49 -15.31 0.16
N LEU A 192 1.49 -14.75 0.82
CA LEU A 192 2.90 -14.86 0.43
C LEU A 192 3.64 -15.91 1.27
N THR A 193 3.13 -17.13 1.27
CA THR A 193 3.66 -18.21 2.12
C THR A 193 5.08 -18.66 1.76
N SER A 194 5.60 -18.30 0.58
CA SER A 194 6.98 -18.56 0.17
C SER A 194 7.99 -17.47 0.55
N LEU A 195 7.53 -16.37 1.15
CA LEU A 195 8.34 -15.19 1.41
C LEU A 195 9.38 -15.45 2.50
N THR A 196 10.66 -15.31 2.16
CA THR A 196 11.79 -15.49 3.08
C THR A 196 12.40 -14.18 3.51
N THR A 197 12.34 -13.15 2.66
CA THR A 197 12.91 -11.83 2.93
C THR A 197 11.91 -10.73 2.65
N LEU A 198 11.63 -9.91 3.66
CA LEU A 198 10.80 -8.71 3.56
C LEU A 198 11.57 -7.49 4.08
N ARG A 199 11.88 -6.54 3.21
CA ARG A 199 12.61 -5.33 3.58
C ARG A 199 11.88 -4.08 3.08
N LEU A 200 11.32 -3.32 4.01
CA LEU A 200 10.53 -2.12 3.75
C LEU A 200 11.00 -0.95 4.63
N SER A 201 12.24 -0.96 5.12
CA SER A 201 12.72 0.10 6.00
C SER A 201 12.84 1.45 5.29
N HIS A 202 12.87 2.53 6.05
CA HIS A 202 12.95 3.90 5.52
C HIS A 202 11.84 4.22 4.52
N ASN A 203 10.60 3.97 4.94
CA ASN A 203 9.40 4.31 4.18
C ASN A 203 8.41 5.05 5.09
N ASN A 204 7.21 5.25 4.59
CA ASN A 204 6.16 6.03 5.22
C ASN A 204 4.90 5.17 5.45
N LEU A 205 5.10 3.87 5.68
CA LEU A 205 4.03 2.90 5.88
C LEU A 205 3.40 3.07 7.27
N THR A 206 2.10 2.84 7.34
CA THR A 206 1.31 2.97 8.57
C THR A 206 0.63 1.65 8.96
N GLY A 207 0.02 1.64 10.14
CA GLY A 207 -0.79 0.53 10.62
C GLY A 207 -0.04 -0.41 11.56
N VAL A 208 -0.73 -1.48 11.94
CA VAL A 208 -0.24 -2.48 12.90
C VAL A 208 0.41 -3.65 12.17
N ILE A 209 1.49 -4.18 12.73
CA ILE A 209 2.09 -5.43 12.27
C ILE A 209 1.51 -6.59 13.09
N PRO A 210 0.66 -7.45 12.50
CA PRO A 210 0.03 -8.55 13.22
C PRO A 210 1.04 -9.66 13.50
N THR A 211 0.80 -10.40 14.59
CA THR A 211 1.59 -11.58 14.96
C THR A 211 1.60 -12.66 13.88
N SER A 212 0.60 -12.69 12.99
CA SER A 212 0.57 -13.63 11.86
C SER A 212 1.76 -13.45 10.92
N LEU A 213 2.22 -12.22 10.69
CA LEU A 213 3.45 -11.95 9.93
C LEU A 213 4.68 -12.49 10.67
N GLY A 214 4.75 -12.26 11.98
CA GLY A 214 5.86 -12.73 12.81
C GLY A 214 5.97 -14.25 12.95
N LYS A 215 4.85 -14.96 12.78
CA LYS A 215 4.75 -16.43 12.85
C LYS A 215 4.82 -17.13 11.50
N MET A 216 5.12 -16.42 10.41
CA MET A 216 5.32 -17.04 9.11
C MET A 216 6.53 -17.98 9.14
N ALA A 217 6.29 -19.27 8.90
CA ALA A 217 7.34 -20.30 8.95
C ALA A 217 8.43 -20.12 7.88
N SER A 218 8.12 -19.44 6.78
CA SER A 218 9.06 -19.18 5.68
C SER A 218 9.95 -17.96 5.91
N LEU A 219 9.54 -17.02 6.76
CA LEU A 219 10.21 -15.74 6.91
C LEU A 219 11.53 -15.93 7.67
N ALA A 220 12.62 -15.43 7.09
CA ALA A 220 13.97 -15.58 7.63
C ALA A 220 14.68 -14.24 7.85
N ASN A 221 14.33 -13.21 7.09
CA ASN A 221 14.93 -11.87 7.19
C ASN A 221 13.84 -10.81 7.09
N ILE A 222 13.80 -9.92 8.09
CA ILE A 222 12.84 -8.81 8.10
C ILE A 222 13.52 -7.48 8.42
N SER A 223 13.17 -6.43 7.69
CA SER A 223 13.57 -5.05 7.99
C SER A 223 12.38 -4.12 7.81
N LEU A 224 11.91 -3.51 8.89
CA LEU A 224 10.75 -2.60 8.91
C LEU A 224 11.04 -1.26 9.64
N SER A 225 12.29 -1.02 10.03
CA SER A 225 12.70 0.19 10.74
C SER A 225 12.41 1.47 9.96
N TYR A 226 12.28 2.59 10.66
CA TYR A 226 12.03 3.91 10.06
C TYR A 226 10.77 3.91 9.17
N ASN A 227 9.63 3.67 9.79
CA ASN A 227 8.28 3.76 9.22
C ASN A 227 7.36 4.44 10.26
N HIS A 228 6.04 4.31 10.09
CA HIS A 228 5.05 4.78 11.07
C HIS A 228 4.16 3.63 11.52
N PHE A 229 4.77 2.45 11.74
CA PHE A 229 4.06 1.32 12.33
C PHE A 229 3.71 1.60 13.78
N GLN A 230 2.55 1.11 14.19
CA GLN A 230 1.95 1.36 15.50
C GLN A 230 1.52 0.05 16.18
N GLY A 231 1.07 0.17 17.42
CA GLY A 231 0.52 -0.94 18.19
C GLY A 231 1.59 -1.78 18.86
N PRO A 232 1.27 -3.04 19.19
CA PRO A 232 2.21 -3.90 19.91
C PRO A 232 3.39 -4.27 19.00
N VAL A 233 4.57 -4.40 19.60
CA VAL A 233 5.73 -4.94 18.87
C VAL A 233 5.42 -6.40 18.49
N PRO A 234 5.51 -6.77 17.21
CA PRO A 234 5.23 -8.14 16.78
C PRO A 234 6.25 -9.12 17.35
N GLU A 235 5.77 -10.30 17.74
CA GLU A 235 6.63 -11.42 18.12
C GLU A 235 7.02 -12.24 16.89
N PHE A 236 8.31 -12.29 16.60
CA PHE A 236 8.87 -13.06 15.48
C PHE A 236 9.34 -14.45 15.94
N ALA A 237 9.22 -15.44 15.05
CA ALA A 237 9.81 -16.76 15.27
C ALA A 237 11.33 -16.67 15.53
N ALA A 238 11.84 -17.61 16.33
CA ALA A 238 13.26 -17.68 16.61
C ALA A 238 14.08 -17.85 15.33
N GLY A 239 15.16 -17.07 15.19
CA GLY A 239 16.05 -17.13 14.03
C GLY A 239 15.71 -16.16 12.89
N VAL A 240 14.61 -15.41 12.97
CA VAL A 240 14.32 -14.32 12.02
C VAL A 240 15.35 -13.19 12.24
N ALA A 241 16.21 -12.99 11.24
CA ALA A 241 17.25 -11.96 11.27
C ALA A 241 16.65 -10.55 11.20
N ALA A 242 17.30 -9.58 11.86
CA ALA A 242 16.92 -8.17 11.93
C ALA A 242 15.52 -7.88 12.53
N ALA A 243 14.89 -8.87 13.15
CA ALA A 243 13.65 -8.69 13.91
C ALA A 243 13.78 -7.65 15.05
N ALA A 244 14.97 -7.51 15.63
CA ALA A 244 15.25 -6.53 16.69
C ALA A 244 15.21 -5.06 16.18
N ASP A 245 15.43 -4.84 14.88
CA ASP A 245 15.50 -3.49 14.31
C ASP A 245 14.10 -2.90 14.05
N VAL A 246 13.06 -3.74 14.08
CA VAL A 246 11.68 -3.33 13.75
C VAL A 246 11.22 -2.14 14.58
N THR A 247 11.58 -2.06 15.86
CA THR A 247 11.17 -0.95 16.75
C THR A 247 11.78 0.40 16.38
N THR A 248 12.96 0.39 15.75
CA THR A 248 13.72 1.61 15.49
C THR A 248 12.98 2.51 14.51
N GLY A 249 12.72 3.75 14.91
CA GLY A 249 12.08 4.75 14.06
C GLY A 249 10.61 4.46 13.72
N ASN A 250 9.92 3.66 14.54
CA ASN A 250 8.48 3.41 14.45
C ASN A 250 7.75 3.90 15.71
N GLY A 251 6.42 3.89 15.68
CA GLY A 251 5.54 4.39 16.74
C GLY A 251 4.89 3.31 17.63
N PHE A 252 5.56 2.17 17.83
CA PHE A 252 5.01 1.09 18.68
C PHE A 252 4.72 1.58 20.10
N CYS A 253 3.79 0.90 20.76
CA CYS A 253 3.39 1.27 22.10
C CYS A 253 4.45 0.90 23.14
N LEU A 254 5.22 -0.18 22.93
CA LEU A 254 6.27 -0.65 23.82
C LEU A 254 7.56 -0.93 23.04
N ASP A 255 8.69 -1.08 23.74
CA ASP A 255 9.98 -1.45 23.12
C ASP A 255 10.13 -2.96 22.89
N LYS A 256 9.22 -3.76 23.46
CA LYS A 256 9.24 -5.23 23.42
C LYS A 256 7.82 -5.77 23.19
N PRO A 257 7.67 -7.01 22.71
CA PRO A 257 6.36 -7.64 22.57
C PRO A 257 5.58 -7.63 23.88
N GLY A 258 4.32 -7.21 23.80
CA GLY A 258 3.42 -7.06 24.93
C GLY A 258 2.15 -6.31 24.55
N PRO A 259 1.09 -6.40 25.36
CA PRO A 259 -0.13 -5.65 25.11
C PRO A 259 0.10 -4.15 25.31
N CYS A 260 -0.50 -3.34 24.43
CA CYS A 260 -0.59 -1.91 24.66
C CYS A 260 -1.60 -1.60 25.78
N ASP A 261 -1.59 -0.36 26.25
CA ASP A 261 -2.67 0.19 27.06
C ASP A 261 -4.05 -0.02 26.37
N ALA A 262 -5.10 -0.16 27.17
CA ALA A 262 -6.43 -0.49 26.67
C ALA A 262 -7.02 0.65 25.82
N GLN A 263 -6.79 1.91 26.17
CA GLN A 263 -7.28 3.07 25.42
C GLN A 263 -6.47 3.25 24.14
N VAL A 264 -5.15 3.05 24.20
CA VAL A 264 -4.28 2.99 23.00
C VAL A 264 -4.76 1.92 22.04
N SER A 265 -5.02 0.70 22.53
CA SER A 265 -5.52 -0.42 21.72
C SER A 265 -6.88 -0.11 21.09
N ALA A 266 -7.79 0.53 21.84
CA ALA A 266 -9.09 0.94 21.32
C ALA A 266 -8.93 1.99 20.22
N LEU A 267 -8.14 3.04 20.45
CA LEU A 267 -7.88 4.09 19.47
C LEU A 267 -7.22 3.54 18.20
N LEU A 268 -6.26 2.60 18.31
CA LEU A 268 -5.67 1.98 17.12
C LEU A 268 -6.69 1.19 16.28
N GLN A 269 -7.69 0.55 16.89
CA GLN A 269 -8.82 -0.05 16.15
C GLN A 269 -9.77 1.00 15.54
N VAL A 270 -9.83 2.19 16.14
CA VAL A 270 -10.51 3.34 15.50
C VAL A 270 -9.73 3.81 14.29
N ALA A 271 -8.39 3.95 14.40
CA ALA A 271 -7.52 4.28 13.29
C ALA A 271 -7.58 3.25 12.16
N GLU A 272 -7.72 1.96 12.48
CA GLU A 272 -7.96 0.89 11.50
C GLU A 272 -9.21 1.15 10.66
N GLY A 273 -10.33 1.53 11.30
CA GLY A 273 -11.56 1.92 10.62
C GLY A 273 -11.36 3.08 9.65
N PHE A 274 -10.42 3.98 9.96
CA PHE A 274 -10.04 5.10 9.09
C PHE A 274 -8.96 4.76 8.04
N GLY A 275 -8.48 3.52 8.00
CA GLY A 275 -7.43 3.06 7.08
C GLY A 275 -6.02 3.51 7.49
N TYR A 276 -5.76 3.67 8.79
CA TYR A 276 -4.51 4.16 9.38
C TYR A 276 -3.96 5.43 8.71
N PRO A 277 -4.68 6.57 8.80
CA PRO A 277 -4.25 7.83 8.19
C PRO A 277 -2.87 8.25 8.67
N TYR A 278 -2.03 8.67 7.72
CA TYR A 278 -0.65 9.05 7.97
C TYR A 278 -0.45 10.09 9.09
N HIS A 279 -1.30 11.12 9.13
CA HIS A 279 -1.20 12.17 10.15
C HIS A 279 -1.47 11.63 11.56
N LEU A 280 -2.40 10.69 11.72
CA LEU A 280 -2.61 10.02 13.01
C LEU A 280 -1.43 9.10 13.33
N ALA A 281 -0.95 8.33 12.36
CA ALA A 281 0.17 7.40 12.55
C ALA A 281 1.45 8.06 13.08
N ARG A 282 1.71 9.31 12.68
CA ARG A 282 2.84 10.11 13.16
C ARG A 282 2.68 10.63 14.59
N SER A 283 1.45 10.91 15.01
CA SER A 283 1.17 11.50 16.32
C SER A 283 0.91 10.44 17.37
N TRP A 284 0.15 9.40 17.01
CA TRP A 284 -0.32 8.37 17.90
C TRP A 284 0.77 7.32 18.17
N THR A 285 1.79 7.71 18.90
CA THR A 285 2.97 6.89 19.22
C THR A 285 3.09 6.66 20.72
N GLY A 286 3.74 5.57 21.12
CA GLY A 286 3.89 5.21 22.53
C GLY A 286 2.63 4.60 23.17
N ASN A 287 2.68 4.38 24.48
CA ASN A 287 1.65 3.64 25.23
C ASN A 287 0.68 4.50 26.02
N ASP A 288 0.58 5.79 25.69
CA ASP A 288 -0.18 6.76 26.47
C ASP A 288 -0.83 7.77 25.54
N ALA A 289 -2.14 7.60 25.30
CA ALA A 289 -2.90 8.43 24.38
C ALA A 289 -3.09 9.87 24.88
N CYS A 290 -2.84 10.14 26.17
CA CYS A 290 -3.00 11.47 26.75
C CYS A 290 -1.74 12.34 26.58
N LYS A 291 -0.66 11.80 25.98
CA LYS A 291 0.58 12.53 25.67
C LYS A 291 0.55 13.08 24.24
N ASP A 292 -0.20 14.16 24.06
CA ASP A 292 -0.21 14.98 22.83
C ASP A 292 -0.65 14.24 21.55
N TRP A 293 -1.48 13.19 21.70
CA TRP A 293 -2.10 12.57 20.54
C TRP A 293 -3.09 13.54 19.89
N VAL A 294 -2.91 13.76 18.59
CA VAL A 294 -3.77 14.62 17.79
C VAL A 294 -5.23 14.20 17.94
N GLY A 295 -6.05 15.16 18.33
CA GLY A 295 -7.49 15.00 18.50
C GLY A 295 -7.90 14.25 19.76
N VAL A 296 -6.99 13.93 20.67
CA VAL A 296 -7.31 13.29 21.95
C VAL A 296 -7.15 14.30 23.08
N GLU A 297 -8.18 14.46 23.91
CA GLU A 297 -8.08 15.18 25.18
C GLU A 297 -8.53 14.27 26.32
N CYS A 298 -7.81 14.35 27.43
CA CYS A 298 -8.02 13.51 28.61
C CYS A 298 -8.33 14.34 29.85
N ASP A 299 -9.13 13.76 30.74
CA ASP A 299 -9.18 14.17 32.15
C ASP A 299 -8.33 13.18 32.95
N MET A 300 -7.24 13.68 33.53
CA MET A 300 -6.17 12.86 34.08
C MET A 300 -5.61 11.90 33.01
N GLU A 301 -5.96 10.61 33.08
CA GLU A 301 -5.51 9.56 32.16
C GLU A 301 -6.68 8.92 31.38
N ASP A 302 -7.92 9.40 31.54
CA ASP A 302 -9.13 8.86 30.87
C ASP A 302 -9.45 9.73 29.64
N VAL A 303 -9.55 9.12 28.46
CA VAL A 303 -9.88 9.82 27.21
C VAL A 303 -11.32 10.31 27.25
N GLU A 304 -11.50 11.62 27.20
CA GLU A 304 -12.83 12.25 27.28
C GLU A 304 -13.28 12.86 25.96
N ILE A 305 -12.34 13.28 25.11
CA ILE A 305 -12.64 13.92 23.83
C ILE A 305 -11.85 13.23 22.72
N LEU A 306 -12.56 12.82 21.67
CA LEU A 306 -11.98 12.45 20.38
C LEU A 306 -12.48 13.42 19.31
N GLY A 307 -11.67 14.43 19.01
CA GLY A 307 -11.96 15.52 18.07
C GLY A 307 -11.10 15.45 16.81
N LEU A 308 -11.66 14.91 15.73
CA LEU A 308 -11.00 14.75 14.43
C LEU A 308 -11.81 15.42 13.30
N THR A 309 -12.31 16.63 13.56
CA THR A 309 -13.04 17.42 12.56
C THR A 309 -12.14 17.86 11.41
N GLY A 310 -12.54 17.61 10.15
CA GLY A 310 -11.82 18.16 9.00
C GLY A 310 -10.47 17.51 8.69
N TYR A 311 -10.21 16.31 9.19
CA TYR A 311 -8.94 15.58 8.99
C TYR A 311 -8.89 14.79 7.66
N ASN A 312 -9.86 15.00 6.77
CA ASN A 312 -10.00 14.27 5.51
C ASN A 312 -10.03 12.74 5.72
N LEU A 313 -10.65 12.30 6.82
CA LEU A 313 -10.78 10.89 7.15
C LEU A 313 -11.70 10.18 6.15
N SER A 314 -11.39 8.93 5.87
CA SER A 314 -12.21 8.02 5.05
C SER A 314 -12.44 6.71 5.81
N GLY A 315 -13.08 5.71 5.19
CA GLY A 315 -13.39 4.45 5.87
C GLY A 315 -14.60 4.57 6.78
N THR A 316 -14.63 3.84 7.90
CA THR A 316 -15.81 3.68 8.76
C THR A 316 -15.53 4.05 10.22
N ILE A 317 -16.59 4.33 10.97
CA ILE A 317 -16.51 4.53 12.42
C ILE A 317 -16.43 3.16 13.09
N SER A 318 -15.31 2.85 13.74
CA SER A 318 -15.11 1.57 14.42
C SER A 318 -15.99 1.44 15.68
N PRO A 319 -16.66 0.29 15.91
CA PRO A 319 -17.35 0.00 17.18
C PRO A 319 -16.42 0.03 18.40
N ALA A 320 -15.10 -0.09 18.20
CA ALA A 320 -14.10 -0.04 19.26
C ALA A 320 -14.08 1.29 20.04
N ILE A 321 -14.65 2.37 19.49
CA ILE A 321 -14.89 3.63 20.23
C ILE A 321 -15.63 3.36 21.55
N ALA A 322 -16.52 2.38 21.59
CA ALA A 322 -17.28 2.02 22.79
C ALA A 322 -16.41 1.48 23.95
N SER A 323 -15.14 1.15 23.70
CA SER A 323 -14.17 0.77 24.73
C SER A 323 -13.67 1.97 25.53
N LEU A 324 -13.77 3.18 25.00
CA LEU A 324 -13.40 4.43 25.68
C LEU A 324 -14.51 4.86 26.64
N LYS A 325 -14.58 4.23 27.82
CA LYS A 325 -15.66 4.48 28.79
C LYS A 325 -15.67 5.90 29.36
N GLY A 326 -14.53 6.59 29.29
CA GLY A 326 -14.37 8.01 29.61
C GLY A 326 -15.04 8.98 28.63
N LEU A 327 -15.28 8.55 27.40
CA LEU A 327 -15.59 9.45 26.29
C LEU A 327 -16.88 10.24 26.53
N LYS A 328 -16.74 11.57 26.54
CA LYS A 328 -17.81 12.57 26.66
C LYS A 328 -18.17 13.19 25.32
N VAL A 329 -17.18 13.44 24.48
CA VAL A 329 -17.34 14.14 23.19
C VAL A 329 -16.68 13.33 22.08
N LEU A 330 -17.47 12.97 21.07
CA LEU A 330 -16.97 12.46 19.80
C LEU A 330 -17.28 13.49 18.71
N ASN A 331 -16.25 14.04 18.07
CA ASN A 331 -16.42 14.95 16.95
C ASN A 331 -15.62 14.48 15.73
N LEU A 332 -16.33 13.95 14.73
CA LEU A 332 -15.80 13.47 13.46
C LEU A 332 -16.38 14.26 12.27
N ALA A 333 -16.90 15.45 12.52
CA ALA A 333 -17.54 16.29 11.51
C ALA A 333 -16.61 16.64 10.33
N ASN A 334 -17.20 16.94 9.17
CA ASN A 334 -16.49 17.42 7.98
C ASN A 334 -15.39 16.45 7.49
N ASN A 335 -15.73 15.17 7.38
CA ASN A 335 -14.85 14.15 6.83
C ASN A 335 -15.53 13.42 5.65
N SER A 336 -14.92 12.35 5.14
CA SER A 336 -15.46 11.49 4.08
C SER A 336 -15.81 10.08 4.59
N LEU A 337 -16.22 9.96 5.86
CA LEU A 337 -16.56 8.67 6.49
C LEU A 337 -17.81 8.06 5.87
N THR A 338 -17.79 6.74 5.66
CA THR A 338 -18.89 5.93 5.10
C THR A 338 -19.36 4.89 6.12
N GLY A 339 -20.34 4.07 5.75
CA GLY A 339 -20.92 3.06 6.64
C GLY A 339 -21.89 3.66 7.66
N GLU A 340 -22.22 2.88 8.68
CA GLU A 340 -23.22 3.26 9.70
C GLU A 340 -22.55 3.80 10.98
N ILE A 341 -23.33 4.52 11.79
CA ILE A 341 -22.91 4.90 13.15
C ILE A 341 -23.09 3.67 14.04
N PRO A 342 -22.04 3.15 14.71
CA PRO A 342 -22.15 1.93 15.50
C PRO A 342 -23.13 2.07 16.68
N GLU A 343 -24.06 1.12 16.84
CA GLU A 343 -24.97 1.05 17.99
C GLU A 343 -24.23 1.04 19.34
N ALA A 344 -23.02 0.47 19.38
CA ALA A 344 -22.18 0.44 20.56
C ALA A 344 -21.83 1.86 21.10
N LEU A 345 -21.87 2.89 20.24
CA LEU A 345 -21.63 4.27 20.64
C LEU A 345 -22.73 4.78 21.60
N ALA A 346 -23.99 4.38 21.38
CA ALA A 346 -25.12 4.77 22.24
C ALA A 346 -25.04 4.17 23.65
N ALA A 347 -24.26 3.10 23.84
CA ALA A 347 -24.07 2.43 25.12
C ALA A 347 -23.01 3.12 26.02
N LEU A 348 -22.32 4.15 25.54
CA LEU A 348 -21.29 4.83 26.34
C LEU A 348 -21.91 5.55 27.56
N PRO A 349 -21.30 5.38 28.75
CA PRO A 349 -21.92 5.85 29.99
C PRO A 349 -21.86 7.38 30.14
N LYS A 350 -20.74 8.00 29.74
CA LYS A 350 -20.45 9.42 29.92
C LYS A 350 -20.68 10.29 28.66
N LEU A 351 -21.07 9.67 27.53
CA LEU A 351 -21.21 10.37 26.26
C LEU A 351 -22.28 11.46 26.35
N SER A 352 -21.95 12.63 25.83
CA SER A 352 -22.77 13.84 25.90
C SER A 352 -22.90 14.54 24.56
N VAL A 353 -21.89 14.44 23.68
CA VAL A 353 -21.89 15.05 22.36
C VAL A 353 -21.38 14.05 21.33
N VAL A 354 -22.14 13.90 20.24
CA VAL A 354 -21.73 13.17 19.04
C VAL A 354 -21.95 14.08 17.83
N ASP A 355 -20.87 14.52 17.22
CA ASP A 355 -20.92 15.31 15.99
C ASP A 355 -20.28 14.52 14.83
N VAL A 356 -21.12 14.10 13.89
CA VAL A 356 -20.71 13.38 12.68
C VAL A 356 -21.24 14.07 11.42
N ARG A 357 -21.56 15.37 11.51
CA ARG A 357 -22.12 16.14 10.40
C ARG A 357 -21.17 16.17 9.19
N ASN A 358 -21.73 16.38 8.00
CA ASN A 358 -20.99 16.53 6.74
C ASN A 358 -19.99 15.38 6.50
N ASN A 359 -20.54 14.16 6.47
CA ASN A 359 -19.85 12.93 6.09
C ASN A 359 -20.66 12.22 4.99
N ARG A 360 -20.36 10.94 4.73
CA ARG A 360 -21.08 10.08 3.77
C ARG A 360 -21.77 8.90 4.47
N LEU A 361 -22.11 9.06 5.75
CA LEU A 361 -22.67 7.99 6.57
C LEU A 361 -24.07 7.59 6.08
N THR A 362 -24.38 6.32 6.29
CA THR A 362 -25.65 5.66 5.92
C THR A 362 -26.32 5.06 7.15
N GLY A 363 -27.49 4.46 6.98
CA GLY A 363 -28.20 3.75 8.06
C GLY A 363 -29.07 4.65 8.93
N GLN A 364 -29.48 4.12 10.09
CA GLN A 364 -30.33 4.80 11.07
C GLN A 364 -29.48 5.34 12.23
N LEU A 365 -30.02 6.36 12.92
CA LEU A 365 -29.38 6.86 14.13
C LEU A 365 -29.57 5.85 15.28
N PRO A 366 -28.49 5.44 15.98
CA PRO A 366 -28.60 4.65 17.20
C PRO A 366 -29.50 5.30 18.24
N LYS A 367 -30.06 4.49 19.14
CA LYS A 367 -30.94 4.98 20.23
C LYS A 367 -30.11 5.57 21.38
N PHE A 368 -29.60 6.77 21.18
CA PHE A 368 -28.90 7.51 22.22
C PHE A 368 -29.82 7.90 23.38
N LYS A 369 -29.24 8.08 24.58
CA LYS A 369 -29.96 8.67 25.72
C LYS A 369 -30.38 10.10 25.36
N ALA A 370 -31.51 10.56 25.89
CA ALA A 370 -32.02 11.91 25.64
C ALA A 370 -31.06 13.04 26.05
N SER A 371 -30.08 12.75 26.92
CA SER A 371 -29.04 13.68 27.36
C SER A 371 -27.88 13.83 26.38
N VAL A 372 -27.80 13.02 25.32
CA VAL A 372 -26.73 13.08 24.32
C VAL A 372 -27.18 14.00 23.20
N ASP A 373 -26.43 15.06 22.97
CA ASP A 373 -26.58 15.91 21.79
C ASP A 373 -25.94 15.23 20.59
N VAL A 374 -26.73 15.01 19.53
CA VAL A 374 -26.30 14.27 18.35
C VAL A 374 -26.56 15.10 17.10
N SER A 375 -25.48 15.43 16.39
CA SER A 375 -25.50 16.17 15.13
C SER A 375 -25.04 15.27 13.99
N ALA A 376 -25.94 14.89 13.09
CA ALA A 376 -25.65 13.99 11.96
C ALA A 376 -26.11 14.55 10.60
N ASP A 377 -26.40 15.85 10.51
CA ASP A 377 -26.80 16.52 9.28
C ASP A 377 -25.73 16.44 8.18
N GLY A 378 -26.15 16.56 6.91
CA GLY A 378 -25.23 16.56 5.77
C GLY A 378 -24.62 15.19 5.44
N ASN A 379 -25.22 14.10 5.93
CA ASN A 379 -24.87 12.72 5.57
C ASN A 379 -25.75 12.17 4.44
N SER A 380 -25.33 11.04 3.86
CA SER A 380 -25.99 10.41 2.70
C SER A 380 -27.40 9.90 3.01
N SER A 381 -27.66 9.47 4.24
CA SER A 381 -28.98 8.95 4.62
C SER A 381 -29.92 10.06 5.13
N PRO A 382 -31.12 10.22 4.54
CA PRO A 382 -32.12 11.17 5.03
C PRO A 382 -32.54 10.92 6.48
N SER A 383 -32.49 9.67 6.95
CA SER A 383 -32.81 9.28 8.33
C SER A 383 -31.81 9.76 9.38
N LEU A 384 -30.65 10.30 8.95
CA LEU A 384 -29.64 10.92 9.82
C LEU A 384 -29.80 12.44 9.90
N ARG A 385 -30.70 13.05 9.11
CA ARG A 385 -30.99 14.49 9.22
C ARG A 385 -31.70 14.75 10.55
N ASN A 386 -31.28 15.80 11.24
CA ASN A 386 -31.71 16.14 12.59
C ASN A 386 -33.22 16.02 12.78
N GLN A 387 -33.65 15.11 13.64
CA GLN A 387 -34.97 15.17 14.27
C GLN A 387 -34.88 16.03 15.53
N HIS A 388 -34.64 17.33 15.37
CA HIS A 388 -34.75 18.27 16.48
C HIS A 388 -36.07 19.05 16.40
N GLY A 389 -37.10 18.44 17.00
CA GLY A 389 -38.20 19.12 17.71
C GLY A 389 -39.28 19.88 16.93
N SER A 390 -40.42 19.22 16.65
CA SER A 390 -41.78 19.60 17.11
C SER A 390 -42.82 18.94 16.20
N GLY A 391 -43.79 18.26 16.80
CA GLY A 391 -44.82 17.56 16.03
C GLY A 391 -45.67 18.53 15.21
N GLN A 392 -45.96 18.16 13.97
CA GLN A 392 -47.29 18.29 13.35
C GLN A 392 -47.28 17.70 11.93
N GLY A 393 -48.23 16.81 11.68
CA GLY A 393 -48.99 16.75 10.42
C GLY A 393 -48.35 16.04 9.23
N GLU A 394 -48.85 14.83 8.97
CA GLU A 394 -48.89 14.24 7.62
C GLU A 394 -49.50 15.23 6.61
N GLY A 395 -48.92 15.25 5.41
CA GLY A 395 -49.45 16.01 4.27
C GLY A 395 -48.71 15.61 3.00
N SER A 396 -49.21 14.57 2.34
CA SER A 396 -48.88 14.21 0.95
C SER A 396 -49.08 15.40 0.00
N LEU A 397 -48.23 15.51 -1.04
CA LEU A 397 -48.61 15.77 -2.43
C LEU A 397 -47.37 15.80 -3.35
N ASP A 398 -47.47 15.07 -4.46
CA ASP A 398 -46.54 14.98 -5.58
C ASP A 398 -46.49 16.29 -6.41
N ASP A 399 -45.34 16.64 -7.01
CA ASP A 399 -45.13 16.70 -8.48
C ASP A 399 -43.79 17.38 -8.92
N GLY A 400 -43.14 16.76 -9.91
CA GLY A 400 -42.66 17.41 -11.15
C GLY A 400 -41.60 18.52 -11.21
N SER A 401 -40.37 18.12 -11.59
CA SER A 401 -39.48 18.70 -12.63
C SER A 401 -38.78 20.09 -12.50
N SER A 402 -37.44 20.01 -12.60
CA SER A 402 -36.46 20.83 -13.37
C SER A 402 -36.35 22.37 -13.29
N SER A 403 -35.17 22.78 -12.79
CA SER A 403 -34.18 23.71 -13.38
C SER A 403 -34.25 25.23 -13.13
N SER A 404 -33.04 25.74 -12.87
CA SER A 404 -32.48 27.08 -13.11
C SER A 404 -32.46 28.12 -11.98
N SER A 405 -31.21 28.50 -11.68
CA SER A 405 -30.64 29.71 -11.10
C SER A 405 -31.52 30.96 -10.95
N GLY A 406 -31.44 31.57 -9.76
CA GLY A 406 -31.82 32.96 -9.52
C GLY A 406 -31.53 33.37 -8.08
N SER A 407 -30.49 34.17 -7.89
CA SER A 407 -30.09 34.78 -6.63
C SER A 407 -31.16 35.74 -6.09
N ALA A 408 -31.50 35.65 -4.81
CA ALA A 408 -31.95 36.80 -4.02
C ALA A 408 -31.85 36.51 -2.52
N ALA A 409 -31.33 37.51 -1.80
CA ALA A 409 -31.10 37.53 -0.37
C ALA A 409 -32.41 37.46 0.45
N GLY A 410 -32.37 36.71 1.54
CA GLY A 410 -33.40 36.69 2.58
C GLY A 410 -32.75 36.38 3.91
N ALA A 411 -32.64 37.39 4.77
CA ALA A 411 -32.11 37.29 6.11
C ALA A 411 -33.03 36.41 6.97
N GLY A 412 -32.52 35.26 7.42
CA GLY A 412 -33.14 34.39 8.42
C GLY A 412 -32.17 34.21 9.58
N ILE A 413 -32.48 34.85 10.71
CA ILE A 413 -31.74 34.71 11.96
C ILE A 413 -31.97 33.28 12.48
N ILE A 414 -30.94 32.45 12.42
CA ILE A 414 -30.88 31.17 13.13
C ILE A 414 -29.89 31.35 14.26
N LEU A 415 -30.38 31.21 15.49
CA LEU A 415 -29.59 31.18 16.71
C LEU A 415 -28.63 29.98 16.66
N VAL A 416 -27.41 30.24 16.20
CA VAL A 416 -26.29 29.32 16.39
C VAL A 416 -25.92 29.39 17.87
N SER A 417 -26.29 28.36 18.65
CA SER A 417 -25.65 28.10 19.93
C SER A 417 -24.20 27.73 19.66
N THR A 418 -23.37 28.76 19.52
CA THR A 418 -21.92 28.68 19.49
C THR A 418 -21.46 28.27 20.88
N LEU A 419 -21.30 26.96 21.11
CA LEU A 419 -20.44 26.51 22.19
C LEU A 419 -19.00 26.74 21.72
N VAL A 420 -18.49 27.93 22.04
CA VAL A 420 -17.07 28.26 21.95
C VAL A 420 -16.34 27.36 22.94
N VAL A 421 -15.81 26.23 22.46
CA VAL A 421 -14.76 25.52 23.19
C VAL A 421 -13.48 26.33 22.99
N LEU A 422 -13.06 26.92 24.09
CA LEU A 422 -12.00 27.90 24.19
C LEU A 422 -10.65 27.17 24.04
N VAL A 423 -10.09 27.15 22.82
CA VAL A 423 -8.72 26.70 22.57
C VAL A 423 -7.77 27.77 23.14
N LEU A 424 -7.35 27.59 24.41
CA LEU A 424 -6.21 28.29 24.99
C LEU A 424 -4.98 27.38 24.89
N GLY A 425 -4.33 27.40 23.72
CA GLY A 425 -2.92 27.05 23.62
C GLY A 425 -2.11 28.21 24.20
N MET A 426 -1.54 28.02 25.39
CA MET A 426 -0.60 28.98 25.96
C MET A 426 0.67 29.06 25.12
N LEU A 427 0.89 30.25 24.55
CA LEU A 427 2.21 30.78 24.26
C LEU A 427 2.81 31.33 25.57
N GLY A 428 4.06 30.95 25.85
CA GLY A 428 4.90 31.48 26.94
C GLY A 428 5.54 30.32 27.73
N ASN A 429 6.85 30.11 27.76
CA ASN A 429 8.00 30.94 27.41
C ASN A 429 9.20 30.01 27.09
#